data_AF-A0A9D7BPM8-F1
#
_entry.id   AF-A0A9D7BPM8-F1
#
_cell.length_a   1.000
_cell.length_b   1.000
_cell.length_c   1.000
_cell.angle_alpha   90.00
_cell.angle_beta   90.00
_cell.angle_gamma   90.00
#
_symmetry.space_group_name_H-M   'P 1'
#
loop_
_entity.id
_entity.type
_entity.pdbx_description
1 polymer ?
#
loop_
_entity_poly.entity_id
_entity_poly.type
_entity_poly.pdbx_seq_one_letter_code
_entity_poly.pdbx_strand_id
1 'polypeptide(L)'
;MFDNGQAESLHYLMGLLNSRLLTWRFRSIGKLKSGGIYEYFWNSISRLPIRRIDFDSPQDRARHDRLVSLVGQMLAAMAQDAGGRDAELRDRKCAALDRQIDQLVYELYGLTDEEIALVEGNA
;
A
#
# COMPACT_ATOMS: atom_id res chain seq x y z
N MET A 1 -1.81 9.99 19.10
CA MET A 1 -2.35 8.76 19.73
C MET A 1 -1.69 7.49 19.19
N PHE A 2 -1.22 7.44 17.94
CA PHE A 2 -0.57 6.25 17.35
C PHE A 2 0.89 6.47 16.90
N ASP A 3 1.49 7.63 17.22
CA ASP A 3 2.91 7.84 16.96
C ASP A 3 3.70 7.18 18.09
N ASN A 4 4.25 5.99 17.80
CA ASN A 4 5.12 5.25 18.71
C ASN A 4 6.57 5.81 18.67
N GLY A 5 6.74 7.10 18.38
CA GLY A 5 8.03 7.73 18.14
C GLY A 5 8.69 7.28 16.83
N GLN A 6 7.88 6.87 15.86
CA GLN A 6 8.39 6.39 14.56
C GLN A 6 8.51 7.57 13.61
N ALA A 7 9.63 7.64 12.89
CA ALA A 7 9.85 8.71 11.93
C ALA A 7 8.93 8.58 10.70
N GLU A 8 8.50 7.37 10.37
CA GLU A 8 7.59 7.09 9.27
C GLU A 8 6.15 7.56 9.56
N SER A 9 5.52 8.17 8.56
CA SER A 9 4.12 8.60 8.64
C SER A 9 3.14 7.42 8.66
N LEU A 10 2.02 7.55 9.35
CA LEU A 10 0.94 6.55 9.29
C LEU A 10 0.42 6.34 7.85
N HIS A 11 0.42 7.40 7.03
CA HIS A 11 0.04 7.28 5.62
C HIS A 11 1.05 6.46 4.81
N TYR A 12 2.34 6.50 5.16
CA TYR A 12 3.35 5.64 4.55
C TYR A 12 3.04 4.17 4.84
N LEU A 13 2.80 3.84 6.12
CA LEU A 13 2.42 2.49 6.51
C LEU A 13 1.11 2.05 5.84
N MET A 14 0.12 2.94 5.74
CA MET A 14 -1.14 2.65 5.08
C MET A 14 -0.96 2.35 3.58
N GLY A 15 -0.10 3.11 2.90
CA GLY A 15 0.23 2.86 1.49
C GLY A 15 0.90 1.50 1.28
N LEU A 16 1.85 1.14 2.16
CA LEU A 16 2.48 -0.18 2.12
C LEU A 16 1.45 -1.30 2.33
N LEU A 17 0.68 -1.25 3.40
CA LEU A 17 -0.22 -2.34 3.80
C LEU A 17 -1.39 -2.55 2.84
N ASN A 18 -1.80 -1.51 2.10
CA ASN A 18 -2.86 -1.61 1.09
C ASN A 18 -2.34 -1.88 -0.34
N SER A 19 -1.02 -1.98 -0.53
CA SER A 19 -0.46 -2.33 -1.84
C SER A 19 -0.74 -3.77 -2.26
N ARG A 20 -0.77 -4.01 -3.58
CA ARG A 20 -0.83 -5.35 -4.17
C ARG A 20 0.31 -6.23 -3.68
N LEU A 21 1.52 -5.68 -3.56
CA LEU A 21 2.70 -6.44 -3.10
C LEU A 21 2.51 -7.01 -1.69
N LEU A 22 2.16 -6.18 -0.70
CA LEU A 22 2.02 -6.68 0.67
C LEU A 22 0.75 -7.52 0.85
N THR A 23 -0.30 -7.26 0.07
CA THR A 23 -1.48 -8.13 0.02
C THR A 23 -1.11 -9.52 -0.51
N TRP A 24 -0.40 -9.59 -1.63
CA TRP A 24 0.09 -10.83 -2.22
C TRP A 24 1.01 -11.59 -1.23
N ARG A 25 1.94 -10.88 -0.60
CA ARG A 25 2.81 -11.46 0.42
C ARG A 25 2.04 -11.97 1.62
N PHE A 26 1.03 -11.24 2.08
CA PHE A 26 0.19 -11.67 3.20
C PHE A 26 -0.57 -12.95 2.86
N ARG A 27 -1.13 -13.06 1.66
CA ARG A 27 -1.81 -14.29 1.21
C ARG A 27 -0.89 -15.52 1.23
N SER A 28 0.41 -15.35 1.00
CA SER A 28 1.37 -16.46 1.04
C SER A 28 1.75 -16.92 2.46
N ILE A 29 1.48 -16.11 3.49
CA ILE A 29 1.89 -16.39 4.89
C ILE A 29 0.71 -16.41 5.89
N GLY A 30 -0.44 -15.89 5.47
CA GLY A 30 -1.66 -15.79 6.24
C GLY A 30 -2.38 -17.13 6.30
N LYS A 31 -3.07 -17.37 7.42
CA LYS A 31 -3.87 -18.57 7.59
C LYS A 31 -5.21 -18.39 6.88
N LEU A 32 -5.45 -19.20 5.84
CA LEU A 32 -6.74 -19.26 5.18
C LEU A 32 -7.76 -19.96 6.09
N LYS A 33 -8.91 -19.33 6.29
CA LYS A 33 -10.08 -19.90 6.99
C LYS A 33 -11.14 -20.29 5.97
N SER A 34 -12.20 -20.93 6.46
CA SER A 34 -13.36 -21.27 5.63
C SER A 34 -13.93 -20.01 4.96
N GLY A 35 -14.41 -20.14 3.73
CA GLY A 35 -15.01 -19.05 2.97
C GLY A 35 -14.02 -18.10 2.28
N GLY A 36 -12.74 -18.46 2.17
CA GLY A 36 -11.74 -17.63 1.47
C GLY A 36 -11.20 -16.45 2.28
N ILE A 37 -11.54 -16.40 3.57
CA ILE A 37 -11.15 -15.30 4.47
C ILE A 37 -9.77 -15.59 5.07
N TYR A 38 -8.87 -14.61 5.04
CA TYR A 38 -7.57 -14.71 5.71
C TYR A 38 -7.65 -14.16 7.14
N GLU A 39 -7.10 -14.90 8.09
CA GLU A 39 -7.00 -14.47 9.48
C GLU A 39 -5.78 -13.56 9.67
N TYR A 40 -6.04 -12.32 10.10
CA TYR A 40 -5.00 -11.36 10.50
C TYR A 40 -4.64 -11.57 11.97
N PHE A 41 -3.56 -12.33 12.20
CA PHE A 41 -3.04 -12.60 13.53
C PHE A 41 -1.55 -12.22 13.62
N TRP A 42 -1.09 -11.91 14.83
CA TRP A 42 0.24 -11.30 15.05
C TRP A 42 1.38 -12.11 14.42
N ASN A 43 1.31 -13.44 14.45
CA ASN A 43 2.34 -14.34 13.94
C ASN A 43 2.50 -14.29 12.40
N SER A 44 1.42 -13.97 11.67
CA SER A 44 1.48 -13.76 10.22
C SER A 44 1.82 -12.30 9.89
N ILE A 45 1.22 -11.34 10.61
CA ILE A 45 1.44 -9.90 10.38
C ILE A 45 2.88 -9.52 10.68
N SER A 46 3.48 -10.02 11.76
CA SER A 46 4.86 -9.70 12.15
C SER A 46 5.92 -10.21 11.16
N ARG A 47 5.53 -11.06 10.20
CA ARG A 47 6.39 -11.60 9.14
C ARG A 47 6.31 -10.79 7.85
N LEU A 48 5.46 -9.77 7.79
CA LEU A 48 5.44 -8.86 6.65
C LEU A 48 6.73 -8.05 6.62
N PRO A 49 7.44 -8.03 5.48
CA PRO A 49 8.62 -7.19 5.34
C PRO A 49 8.17 -5.74 5.21
N ILE A 50 8.20 -4.97 6.31
CA ILE A 50 7.93 -3.53 6.26
C ILE A 50 9.22 -2.79 5.94
N ARG A 51 9.29 -2.12 4.80
CA ARG A 51 10.44 -1.31 4.41
C ARG A 51 10.59 -0.13 5.37
N ARG A 52 11.69 -0.12 6.13
CA ARG A 52 12.08 1.00 7.01
C ARG A 52 12.73 2.09 6.20
N ILE A 53 12.45 3.36 6.45
CA ILE A 53 13.02 4.46 5.66
C ILE A 53 14.30 4.97 6.30
N ASP A 54 15.33 5.15 5.48
CA ASP A 54 16.52 5.91 5.83
C ASP A 54 16.30 7.40 5.54
N PHE A 55 15.97 8.18 6.56
CA PHE A 55 15.68 9.61 6.41
C PHE A 55 16.92 10.47 6.13
N ASP A 56 18.13 9.93 6.29
CA ASP A 56 19.38 10.61 5.92
C ASP A 56 19.65 10.47 4.41
N SER A 57 19.05 9.48 3.76
CA SER A 57 19.05 9.34 2.30
C SER A 57 17.98 10.25 1.67
N PRO A 58 18.37 11.25 0.85
CA PRO A 58 17.41 12.13 0.19
C PRO A 58 16.47 11.37 -0.74
N GLN A 59 16.95 10.30 -1.36
CA GLN A 59 16.15 9.47 -2.26
C GLN A 59 15.09 8.67 -1.49
N ASP A 60 15.46 8.09 -0.34
CA ASP A 60 14.53 7.28 0.45
C ASP A 60 13.46 8.17 1.12
N ARG A 61 13.87 9.34 1.63
CA ARG A 61 12.96 10.38 2.10
C ARG A 61 11.99 10.84 0.99
N ALA A 62 12.47 11.08 -0.22
CA ALA A 62 11.62 11.50 -1.32
C ALA A 62 10.58 10.44 -1.70
N ARG A 63 10.95 9.15 -1.70
CA ARG A 63 10.00 8.05 -1.93
C ARG A 63 8.96 7.96 -0.81
N HIS A 64 9.38 8.09 0.45
CA HIS A 64 8.47 8.16 1.59
C HIS A 64 7.44 9.28 1.42
N ASP A 65 7.92 10.51 1.19
CA ASP A 65 7.06 11.69 1.09
C ASP A 65 6.13 11.61 -0.12
N ARG A 66 6.60 11.02 -1.22
CA ARG A 66 5.77 10.74 -2.40
C ARG A 66 4.65 9.76 -2.08
N LEU A 67 4.94 8.66 -1.39
CA LEU A 67 3.91 7.68 -1.00
C LEU A 67 2.88 8.31 -0.05
N VAL A 68 3.33 9.07 0.95
CA VAL A 68 2.46 9.81 1.86
C VAL A 68 1.54 10.76 1.09
N SER A 69 2.07 11.49 0.10
CA SER A 69 1.29 12.40 -0.73
C SER A 69 0.22 11.68 -1.57
N LEU A 70 0.57 10.55 -2.20
CA LEU A 70 -0.38 9.76 -3.00
C LEU A 70 -1.52 9.22 -2.14
N VAL A 71 -1.17 8.71 -0.96
CA VAL A 71 -2.15 8.21 0.02
C VAL A 71 -3.05 9.35 0.53
N GLY A 72 -2.50 10.52 0.80
CA GLY A 72 -3.29 11.71 1.16
C GLY A 72 -4.28 12.11 0.05
N GLN A 73 -3.85 12.06 -1.21
CA GLN A 73 -4.73 12.31 -2.36
C GLN A 73 -5.84 11.25 -2.49
N MET A 74 -5.53 9.98 -2.20
CA MET A 74 -6.51 8.89 -2.20
C MET A 74 -7.58 9.13 -1.14
N LEU A 75 -7.18 9.42 0.10
CA LEU A 75 -8.11 9.74 1.18
C LEU A 75 -8.99 10.95 0.85
N ALA A 76 -8.39 12.01 0.30
CA ALA A 76 -9.15 13.19 -0.12
C ALA A 76 -10.16 12.88 -1.23
N ALA A 77 -9.79 12.01 -2.18
CA ALA A 77 -10.71 11.57 -3.24
C ALA A 77 -11.87 10.73 -2.68
N MET A 78 -11.60 9.83 -1.71
CA MET A 78 -12.63 8.99 -1.08
C MET A 78 -13.54 9.77 -0.14
N ALA A 79 -13.07 10.87 0.46
CA ALA A 79 -13.86 11.72 1.34
C ALA A 79 -14.85 12.63 0.59
N GLN A 80 -14.72 12.77 -0.73
CA GLN A 80 -15.68 13.51 -1.54
C GLN A 80 -16.96 12.68 -1.71
N ASP A 81 -18.05 13.18 -1.15
CA ASP A 81 -19.38 12.60 -1.37
C ASP A 81 -19.78 12.86 -2.84
N ALA A 82 -19.88 11.79 -3.61
CA ALA A 82 -20.03 11.87 -5.06
C ALA A 82 -21.14 10.92 -5.53
N GLY A 83 -22.20 11.49 -6.10
CA GLY A 83 -23.31 10.76 -6.71
C GLY A 83 -23.23 10.74 -8.24
N GLY A 84 -23.79 9.71 -8.87
CA GLY A 84 -23.91 9.64 -10.33
C GLY A 84 -22.56 9.69 -11.06
N ARG A 85 -22.41 10.61 -12.03
CA ARG A 85 -21.20 10.75 -12.87
C ARG A 85 -19.95 11.12 -12.07
N ASP A 86 -20.11 11.81 -10.94
CA ASP A 86 -18.99 12.18 -10.08
C ASP A 86 -18.44 10.97 -9.31
N ALA A 87 -19.28 9.96 -9.05
CA ALA A 87 -18.84 8.70 -8.45
C ALA A 87 -17.90 7.94 -9.41
N GLU A 88 -18.23 7.89 -10.70
CA GLU A 88 -17.39 7.22 -11.70
C GLU A 88 -16.04 7.95 -11.89
N LEU A 89 -16.05 9.29 -11.88
CA LEU A 89 -14.82 10.09 -11.92
C LEU A 89 -13.96 9.85 -10.67
N ARG A 90 -14.58 9.78 -9.49
CA ARG A 90 -13.91 9.43 -8.23
C ARG A 90 -13.27 8.05 -8.33
N ASP A 91 -14.01 7.03 -8.77
CA ASP A 91 -13.49 5.66 -8.88
C ASP A 91 -12.32 5.55 -9.86
N ARG A 92 -12.39 6.24 -11.01
CA ARG A 92 -11.28 6.31 -11.96
C ARG A 92 -10.04 6.98 -11.35
N LYS A 93 -10.24 8.04 -10.57
CA LYS A 93 -9.16 8.73 -9.86
C LYS A 93 -8.53 7.83 -8.80
N CYS A 94 -9.34 7.15 -7.99
CA CYS A 94 -8.87 6.17 -7.00
C CYS A 94 -8.06 5.06 -7.69
N ALA A 95 -8.59 4.44 -8.74
CA ALA A 95 -7.88 3.39 -9.47
C ALA A 95 -6.53 3.87 -10.07
N ALA A 96 -6.45 5.14 -10.49
CA ALA A 96 -5.20 5.72 -10.97
C ALA A 96 -4.20 6.01 -9.84
N LEU A 97 -4.68 6.36 -8.64
CA LEU A 97 -3.84 6.55 -7.46
C LEU A 97 -3.35 5.21 -6.92
N ASP A 98 -4.20 4.17 -6.89
CA ASP A 98 -3.80 2.80 -6.51
C ASP A 98 -2.65 2.30 -7.36
N ARG A 99 -2.75 2.40 -8.70
CA ARG A 99 -1.66 2.00 -9.60
C ARG A 99 -0.35 2.76 -9.33
N GLN A 100 -0.43 4.05 -9.00
CA GLN A 100 0.76 4.84 -8.66
C GLN A 100 1.36 4.43 -7.31
N ILE A 101 0.52 4.09 -6.34
CA ILE A 101 0.94 3.56 -5.05
C ILE A 101 1.64 2.21 -5.25
N ASP A 102 1.02 1.29 -5.98
CA ASP A 102 1.59 -0.03 -6.26
C ASP A 102 2.94 0.07 -6.96
N GLN A 103 3.05 0.90 -8.01
CA GLN A 103 4.31 1.12 -8.72
C GLN A 103 5.42 1.64 -7.79
N LEU A 104 5.12 2.63 -6.96
CA LEU A 104 6.09 3.17 -6.01
C LEU A 104 6.49 2.15 -4.94
N VAL A 105 5.55 1.28 -4.54
CA VAL A 105 5.84 0.18 -3.62
C VAL A 105 6.74 -0.86 -4.29
N TYR A 106 6.51 -1.22 -5.55
CA TYR A 106 7.40 -2.11 -6.28
C TYR A 106 8.82 -1.55 -6.35
N GLU A 107 8.97 -0.26 -6.63
CA GLU A 107 10.26 0.43 -6.62
C GLU A 107 10.95 0.44 -5.25
N LEU A 108 10.19 0.66 -4.17
CA LEU A 108 10.71 0.63 -2.80
C LEU A 108 11.27 -0.74 -2.39
N TYR A 109 10.72 -1.80 -2.95
CA TYR A 109 11.13 -3.19 -2.69
C TYR A 109 12.06 -3.75 -3.78
N GLY A 110 12.33 -2.98 -4.84
CA GLY A 110 13.26 -3.35 -5.91
C GLY A 110 12.79 -4.51 -6.78
N LEU A 111 11.49 -4.62 -7.03
CA LEU A 111 10.94 -5.70 -7.86
C LEU A 111 11.33 -5.53 -9.33
N THR A 112 11.55 -6.65 -10.02
CA THR A 112 11.68 -6.69 -11.49
C THR A 112 10.33 -6.77 -12.18
N ASP A 113 10.30 -6.52 -13.49
CA ASP A 113 9.08 -6.62 -14.30
C ASP A 113 8.45 -8.02 -14.22
N GLU A 114 9.27 -9.08 -14.16
CA GLU A 114 8.79 -10.46 -14.00
C GLU A 114 8.14 -10.68 -12.63
N GLU A 115 8.72 -10.11 -11.57
CA GLU A 115 8.17 -10.20 -10.22
C GLU A 115 6.87 -9.39 -10.09
N ILE A 116 6.81 -8.21 -10.71
CA ILE A 116 5.58 -7.40 -10.79
C ILE A 116 4.49 -8.19 -11.49
N ALA A 117 4.77 -8.81 -12.64
CA ALA A 117 3.80 -9.63 -13.36
C ALA A 117 3.28 -10.81 -12.51
N LEU A 118 4.15 -11.43 -11.70
CA LEU A 118 3.76 -12.50 -10.78
C LEU A 118 2.81 -12.00 -9.67
N VAL A 119 3.10 -10.84 -9.10
CA VAL A 119 2.24 -10.20 -8.09
C VAL A 119 0.89 -9.86 -8.71
N GLU A 120 0.88 -9.22 -9.87
CA GLU A 120 -0.34 -8.77 -10.53
C GLU A 120 -1.22 -9.93 -11.03
N GLY A 121 -0.63 -11.04 -11.46
CA GLY A 121 -1.37 -12.24 -11.87
C GLY A 121 -2.03 -13.01 -10.72
N ASN A 122 -1.63 -12.76 -9.46
CA ASN A 122 -2.12 -13.47 -8.27
C ASN A 122 -2.81 -12.56 -7.22
N ALA A 123 -2.91 -11.26 -7.50
CA ALA A 123 -3.49 -10.28 -6.58
C ALA A 123 -4.96 -9.99 -6.90
#